data_AF-A0A924MMK0-F1
#
_entry.id   AF-A0A924MMK0-F1
#
_cell.length_a   1.000
_cell.length_b   1.000
_cell.length_c   1.000
_cell.angle_alpha   90.00
_cell.angle_beta   90.00
_cell.angle_gamma   90.00
#
_symmetry.space_group_name_H-M   'P 1'
#
loop_
_entity.id
_entity.type
_entity.pdbx_description
1 polymer ?
#
loop_
_entity_poly.entity_id
_entity_poly.type
_entity_poly.pdbx_seq_one_letter_code
_entity_poly.pdbx_strand_id
1 'polypeptide(L)'
;TRLDQEQEERRRQEQVDLTQDIIRQQVAERRQRLREEYEAIKREREAAEKLTRRQEQRLQQLADLQAAAADRPAPSNDAPAGNRGEDTGLLAAYKAAMLQTADQNWNHIGAPELTHCKVRFTQIPGGEVINVEFMSCPYDSQGREFVDRALRKTPMPYSGFEKVFLRKVELTFCYPREECTR
;
A
#
# COMPACT_ATOMS: atom_id res chain seq x y z
N THR A 1 -32.45 10.50 66.37
CA THR A 1 -33.91 10.74 66.25
C THR A 1 -34.44 9.86 65.12
N ARG A 2 -35.69 9.36 65.15
CA ARG A 2 -36.25 8.55 64.04
C ARG A 2 -36.12 9.25 62.68
N LEU A 3 -36.20 10.58 62.71
CA LEU A 3 -36.01 11.48 61.56
C LEU A 3 -34.61 11.41 60.93
N ASP A 4 -33.55 11.20 61.72
CA ASP A 4 -32.17 11.14 61.21
C ASP A 4 -31.93 9.83 60.43
N GLN A 5 -32.53 8.73 60.89
CA GLN A 5 -32.49 7.43 60.22
C GLN A 5 -33.24 7.47 58.88
N GLU A 6 -34.44 8.09 58.86
CA GLU A 6 -35.22 8.26 57.63
C GLU A 6 -34.48 9.14 56.58
N GLN A 7 -33.73 10.15 57.01
CA GLN A 7 -32.91 10.97 56.10
C GLN A 7 -31.67 10.23 55.58
N GLU A 8 -31.05 9.38 56.39
CA GLU A 8 -29.91 8.56 55.96
C GLU A 8 -30.34 7.49 54.95
N GLU A 9 -31.49 6.84 55.18
CA GLU A 9 -32.05 5.86 54.24
C GLU A 9 -32.41 6.47 52.89
N ARG A 10 -33.02 7.67 52.86
CA ARG A 10 -33.30 8.40 51.61
C ARG A 10 -32.02 8.70 50.83
N ARG A 11 -30.96 9.19 51.49
CA ARG A 11 -29.67 9.45 50.84
C ARG A 11 -29.02 8.19 50.28
N ARG A 12 -29.12 7.07 50.99
CA ARG A 12 -28.63 5.77 50.51
C ARG A 12 -29.42 5.28 49.31
N GLN A 13 -30.75 5.43 49.33
CA GLN A 13 -31.61 5.08 48.20
C GLN A 13 -31.30 5.93 46.97
N GLU A 14 -31.20 7.26 47.12
CA GLU A 14 -30.81 8.17 46.04
C GLU A 14 -29.43 7.81 45.47
N GLN A 15 -28.45 7.47 46.32
CA GLN A 15 -27.12 7.06 45.87
C GLN A 15 -27.16 5.74 45.08
N VAL A 16 -28.00 4.78 45.49
CA VAL A 16 -28.18 3.51 44.78
C VAL A 16 -28.85 3.72 43.43
N ASP A 17 -29.91 4.54 43.37
CA ASP A 17 -30.63 4.83 42.13
C ASP A 17 -29.73 5.56 41.12
N LEU A 18 -28.98 6.58 41.58
CA LEU A 18 -27.98 7.27 40.76
C LEU A 18 -26.91 6.30 40.22
N THR A 19 -26.47 5.35 41.04
CA THR A 19 -25.48 4.35 40.63
C THR A 19 -26.06 3.38 39.59
N GLN A 20 -27.32 2.94 39.77
CA GLN A 20 -27.99 2.08 38.79
C GLN A 20 -28.19 2.77 37.45
N ASP A 21 -28.54 4.05 37.44
CA ASP A 21 -28.73 4.82 36.22
C ASP A 21 -27.41 5.01 35.45
N ILE A 22 -26.31 5.32 36.15
CA ILE A 22 -24.97 5.40 35.54
C ILE A 22 -24.59 4.06 34.90
N ILE A 23 -24.80 2.94 35.60
CA ILE A 23 -24.50 1.60 35.07
C ILE A 23 -25.35 1.31 33.82
N ARG A 24 -26.65 1.62 33.84
CA ARG A 24 -27.53 1.44 32.68
C ARG A 24 -27.07 2.25 31.48
N GLN A 25 -26.69 3.50 31.69
CA GLN A 25 -26.15 4.37 30.63
C GLN A 25 -24.86 3.79 30.04
N GLN A 26 -23.90 3.40 30.89
CA GLN A 26 -22.64 2.80 30.42
C GLN A 26 -22.85 1.50 29.63
N VAL A 27 -23.80 0.65 30.05
CA VAL A 27 -24.13 -0.59 29.32
C VAL A 27 -24.77 -0.28 27.98
N ALA A 28 -25.66 0.72 27.92
CA ALA A 28 -26.29 1.15 26.67
C ALA A 28 -25.25 1.70 25.68
N GLU A 29 -24.35 2.58 26.14
CA GLU A 29 -23.26 3.12 25.32
C GLU A 29 -22.31 2.03 24.83
N ARG A 30 -21.89 1.12 25.72
CA ARG A 30 -21.02 0.00 25.33
C ARG A 30 -21.68 -0.89 24.27
N ARG A 31 -22.98 -1.15 24.42
CA ARG A 31 -23.75 -1.93 23.45
C ARG A 31 -23.89 -1.22 22.11
N GLN A 32 -24.04 0.11 22.11
CA GLN A 32 -24.06 0.90 20.88
C GLN A 32 -22.71 0.84 20.17
N ARG A 33 -21.60 1.09 20.88
CA ARG A 33 -20.25 1.01 20.29
C ARG A 33 -19.96 -0.36 19.69
N LEU A 34 -20.28 -1.44 20.40
CA LEU A 34 -20.09 -2.80 19.90
C LEU A 34 -20.91 -3.08 18.63
N ARG A 35 -22.12 -2.51 18.50
CA ARG A 35 -22.92 -2.64 17.27
C ARG A 35 -22.30 -1.88 16.10
N GLU A 36 -21.85 -0.66 16.34
CA GLU A 36 -21.18 0.16 15.33
C GLU A 36 -19.88 -0.50 14.84
N GLU A 37 -19.06 -1.02 15.75
CA GLU A 37 -17.85 -1.78 15.41
C GLU A 37 -18.19 -3.03 14.59
N TYR A 38 -19.21 -3.79 14.99
CA TYR A 38 -19.63 -4.98 14.26
C TYR A 38 -20.12 -4.65 12.85
N GLU A 39 -20.90 -3.57 12.69
CA GLU A 39 -21.34 -3.10 11.37
C GLU A 39 -20.17 -2.62 10.50
N ALA A 40 -19.20 -1.91 11.09
CA ALA A 40 -18.00 -1.46 10.39
C ALA A 40 -17.19 -2.66 9.87
N ILE A 41 -16.92 -3.64 10.73
CA ILE A 41 -16.21 -4.87 10.36
C ILE A 41 -16.97 -5.62 9.26
N LYS A 42 -18.30 -5.71 9.35
CA LYS A 42 -19.13 -6.36 8.32
C LYS A 42 -18.98 -5.65 6.97
N ARG A 43 -19.08 -4.31 6.94
CA ARG A 43 -18.92 -3.52 5.70
C ARG A 43 -17.53 -3.66 5.10
N GLU A 44 -16.49 -3.68 5.93
CA GLU A 44 -15.11 -3.88 5.49
C GLU A 44 -14.93 -5.26 4.83
N ARG A 45 -15.45 -6.32 5.45
CA ARG A 45 -15.41 -7.68 4.88
C ARG A 45 -16.16 -7.77 3.56
N GLU A 46 -17.36 -7.18 3.47
CA GLU A 46 -18.13 -7.15 2.22
C GLU A 46 -17.40 -6.36 1.11
N ALA A 47 -16.74 -5.26 1.45
CA ALA A 47 -15.96 -4.48 0.50
C ALA A 47 -14.73 -5.27 0.00
N ALA A 48 -14.02 -5.94 0.91
CA ALA A 48 -12.88 -6.81 0.58
C ALA A 48 -13.31 -7.96 -0.33
N GLU A 49 -14.41 -8.64 -0.03
CA GLU A 49 -14.93 -9.74 -0.86
C GLU A 49 -15.32 -9.26 -2.27
N LYS A 50 -15.95 -8.08 -2.39
CA LYS A 50 -16.26 -7.48 -3.70
C LYS A 50 -15.02 -7.10 -4.50
N LEU A 51 -13.93 -6.73 -3.84
CA LEU A 51 -12.66 -6.44 -4.50
C LEU A 51 -12.01 -7.74 -5.00
N THR A 52 -11.91 -8.76 -4.14
CA THR A 52 -11.38 -10.08 -4.50
C THR A 52 -12.14 -10.68 -5.68
N ARG A 53 -13.49 -10.66 -5.64
CA ARG A 53 -14.32 -11.20 -6.73
C ARG A 53 -14.08 -10.48 -8.06
N ARG A 54 -13.91 -9.15 -8.04
CA ARG A 54 -13.59 -8.37 -9.26
C ARG A 54 -12.20 -8.72 -9.79
N GLN A 55 -11.24 -8.94 -8.90
CA GLN A 55 -9.89 -9.35 -9.29
C GLN A 55 -9.88 -10.75 -9.91
N GLU A 56 -10.60 -11.71 -9.33
CA GLU A 56 -10.76 -13.06 -9.87
C GLU A 56 -11.41 -13.05 -11.25
N GLN A 57 -12.49 -12.28 -11.44
CA GLN A 57 -13.14 -12.12 -12.75
C GLN A 57 -12.17 -11.57 -13.81
N ARG A 58 -11.35 -10.58 -13.43
CA ARG A 58 -10.34 -10.02 -14.34
C ARG A 58 -9.25 -11.03 -14.69
N LEU A 59 -8.81 -11.85 -13.73
CA LEU A 59 -7.85 -12.92 -13.97
C LEU A 59 -8.42 -13.99 -14.92
N GLN A 60 -9.69 -14.38 -14.73
CA GLN A 60 -10.37 -15.31 -15.63
C GLN A 60 -10.45 -14.77 -17.07
N GLN A 61 -10.85 -13.51 -17.24
CA GLN A 61 -10.88 -12.88 -18.57
C GLN A 61 -9.51 -12.88 -19.25
N LEU A 62 -8.43 -12.66 -18.50
CA LEU A 62 -7.07 -12.72 -19.05
C LEU A 62 -6.67 -14.14 -19.46
N ALA A 63 -7.04 -15.14 -18.66
CA ALA A 63 -6.79 -16.55 -18.98
C ALA A 63 -7.55 -16.98 -20.24
N ASP A 64 -8.82 -16.57 -20.39
CA ASP A 64 -9.64 -16.85 -21.56
C ASP A 64 -9.05 -16.21 -22.84
N LEU A 65 -8.57 -14.96 -22.74
CA LEU A 65 -7.90 -14.29 -23.85
C LEU A 65 -6.59 -15.00 -24.27
N GLN A 66 -5.83 -15.53 -23.31
CA GLN A 66 -4.62 -16.30 -23.58
C GLN A 66 -4.94 -17.65 -24.24
N ALA A 67 -5.98 -18.35 -23.76
CA ALA A 67 -6.44 -19.60 -24.37
C ALA A 67 -6.93 -19.37 -25.82
N ALA A 68 -7.69 -18.30 -26.07
CA ALA A 68 -8.15 -17.93 -27.41
C ALA A 68 -7.02 -17.52 -28.36
N ALA A 69 -5.90 -17.00 -27.83
CA ALA A 69 -4.72 -16.69 -28.63
C ALA A 69 -3.90 -17.94 -29.01
N ALA A 70 -3.93 -18.98 -28.17
CA ALA A 70 -3.23 -20.24 -28.42
C ALA A 70 -3.89 -21.10 -29.52
N ASP A 71 -5.19 -20.90 -29.79
CA ASP A 71 -5.97 -21.66 -30.79
C ASP A 71 -6.04 -20.98 -32.17
N ARG A 72 -5.25 -19.90 -32.39
CA ARG A 72 -5.11 -19.26 -33.71
C ARG A 72 -3.93 -19.88 -34.46
N PRO A 73 -4.12 -20.44 -35.68
CA PRO A 73 -3.00 -20.87 -36.50
C PRO A 73 -2.13 -19.65 -36.86
N ALA A 74 -0.83 -19.75 -36.57
CA ALA A 74 0.14 -18.69 -36.83
C ALA A 74 0.27 -18.46 -38.35
N PRO A 75 0.29 -17.19 -38.82
CA PRO A 75 0.85 -16.92 -40.14
C PRO A 75 2.37 -17.17 -40.07
N SER A 76 2.85 -18.02 -40.98
CA SER A 76 4.27 -18.25 -41.21
C SER A 76 4.93 -16.96 -41.69
N ASN A 77 5.83 -16.39 -40.88
CA ASN A 77 6.73 -15.34 -41.33
C ASN A 77 8.17 -15.79 -41.08
N ASP A 78 8.86 -16.03 -42.19
CA ASP A 78 10.32 -15.94 -42.30
C ASP A 78 10.82 -14.58 -41.75
N ALA A 79 11.98 -14.61 -41.07
CA ALA A 79 12.54 -13.56 -40.20
C ALA A 79 12.95 -12.24 -40.92
N PRO A 80 13.21 -11.11 -40.21
CA PRO A 80 14.52 -10.92 -39.56
C PRO A 80 14.51 -10.07 -38.26
N ALA A 81 15.70 -9.91 -37.66
CA ALA A 81 15.98 -9.09 -36.47
C ALA A 81 15.38 -7.67 -36.51
N GLY A 82 14.64 -7.25 -35.46
CA GLY A 82 14.05 -5.91 -35.41
C GLY A 82 13.55 -5.36 -34.06
N ASN A 83 13.28 -6.18 -33.04
CA ASN A 83 12.63 -5.68 -31.80
C ASN A 83 13.56 -4.99 -30.78
N ARG A 84 14.87 -4.99 -31.01
CA ARG A 84 15.85 -4.47 -30.03
C ARG A 84 15.68 -2.96 -29.74
N GLY A 85 15.11 -2.18 -30.66
CA GLY A 85 14.83 -0.75 -30.47
C GLY A 85 13.57 -0.47 -29.64
N GLU A 86 12.52 -1.27 -29.81
CA GLU A 86 11.28 -1.14 -29.05
C GLU A 86 11.48 -1.55 -27.59
N ASP A 87 12.18 -2.67 -27.35
CA ASP A 87 12.47 -3.16 -26.00
C ASP A 87 13.39 -2.21 -25.22
N THR A 88 14.33 -1.55 -25.90
CA THR A 88 15.23 -0.57 -25.24
C THR A 88 14.49 0.71 -24.87
N GLY A 89 13.61 1.21 -25.74
CA GLY A 89 12.73 2.34 -25.43
C GLY A 89 11.74 2.02 -24.31
N LEU A 90 11.12 0.85 -24.34
CA LEU A 90 10.17 0.41 -23.32
C LEU A 90 10.86 0.21 -21.96
N LEU A 91 12.08 -0.35 -21.95
CA LEU A 91 12.87 -0.49 -20.73
C LEU A 91 13.29 0.88 -20.14
N ALA A 92 13.65 1.84 -20.98
CA ALA A 92 13.98 3.19 -20.52
C ALA A 92 12.75 3.90 -19.91
N ALA A 93 11.60 3.80 -20.60
CA ALA A 93 10.33 4.30 -20.08
C ALA A 93 9.96 3.62 -18.75
N TYR A 94 10.22 2.33 -18.63
CA TYR A 94 9.95 1.59 -17.41
C TYR A 94 10.77 2.10 -16.23
N LYS A 95 12.09 2.28 -16.42
CA LYS A 95 12.99 2.83 -15.39
C LYS A 95 12.59 4.25 -14.99
N ALA A 96 12.22 5.09 -15.96
CA ALA A 96 11.76 6.45 -15.69
C ALA A 96 10.46 6.47 -14.87
N ALA A 97 9.52 5.58 -15.19
CA ALA A 97 8.27 5.44 -14.44
C ALA A 97 8.53 5.01 -12.98
N MET A 98 9.42 4.05 -12.75
CA MET A 98 9.84 3.65 -11.39
C MET A 98 10.50 4.80 -10.62
N LEU A 99 11.39 5.57 -11.27
CA LEU A 99 12.00 6.75 -10.67
C LEU A 99 10.94 7.78 -10.27
N GLN A 100 9.96 8.04 -11.14
CA GLN A 100 8.88 8.99 -10.86
C GLN A 100 7.99 8.53 -9.71
N THR A 101 7.61 7.24 -9.66
CA THR A 101 6.82 6.68 -8.56
C THR A 101 7.56 6.77 -7.23
N ALA A 102 8.86 6.44 -7.22
CA ALA A 102 9.70 6.54 -6.04
C ALA A 102 9.79 8.00 -5.54
N ASP A 103 10.04 8.94 -6.45
CA ASP A 103 10.17 10.38 -6.16
C ASP A 103 8.88 10.97 -5.59
N GLN A 104 7.73 10.66 -6.19
CA GLN A 104 6.40 11.10 -5.69
C GLN A 104 6.09 10.61 -4.28
N ASN A 105 6.62 9.43 -3.93
CA ASN A 105 6.40 8.83 -2.62
C ASN A 105 7.45 9.22 -1.58
N TRP A 106 8.55 9.84 -2.01
CA TRP A 106 9.71 10.08 -1.17
C TRP A 106 9.60 11.36 -0.35
N ASN A 107 9.88 11.23 0.95
CA ASN A 107 10.07 12.36 1.84
C ASN A 107 11.57 12.64 1.96
N HIS A 108 11.99 13.84 1.56
CA HIS A 108 13.40 14.24 1.54
C HIS A 108 13.95 14.66 2.91
N ILE A 109 13.15 14.64 3.98
CA ILE A 109 13.65 14.86 5.35
C ILE A 109 14.77 13.85 5.65
N GLY A 110 15.94 14.34 6.09
CA GLY A 110 17.11 13.50 6.37
C GLY A 110 17.94 13.12 5.13
N ALA A 111 17.56 13.57 3.92
CA ALA A 111 18.38 13.44 2.72
C ALA A 111 19.30 14.67 2.59
N PRO A 112 20.63 14.51 2.64
CA PRO A 112 21.56 15.61 2.40
C PRO A 112 21.50 16.07 0.94
N GLU A 113 21.75 17.36 0.70
CA GLU A 113 21.79 17.93 -0.65
C GLU A 113 22.92 17.33 -1.49
N LEU A 114 22.67 17.20 -2.80
CA LEU A 114 23.59 16.69 -3.83
C LEU A 114 24.18 15.30 -3.54
N THR A 115 23.54 14.57 -2.64
CA THR A 115 24.06 13.33 -2.12
C THR A 115 23.30 12.15 -2.69
N HIS A 116 24.05 11.26 -3.34
CA HIS A 116 23.50 10.12 -4.06
C HIS A 116 23.37 8.90 -3.14
N CYS A 117 22.15 8.38 -3.03
CA CYS A 117 21.84 7.13 -2.35
C CYS A 117 21.43 6.07 -3.36
N LYS A 118 22.36 5.16 -3.67
CA LYS A 118 22.13 4.02 -4.55
C LYS A 118 21.50 2.87 -3.78
N VAL A 119 20.35 2.41 -4.27
CA VAL A 119 19.61 1.29 -3.69
C VAL A 119 19.29 0.26 -4.77
N ARG A 120 19.23 -1.00 -4.36
CA ARG A 120 18.73 -2.09 -5.17
C ARG A 120 17.51 -2.67 -4.48
N PHE A 121 16.39 -2.78 -5.19
CA PHE A 121 15.21 -3.42 -4.63
C PHE A 121 14.77 -4.60 -5.48
N THR A 122 14.05 -5.53 -4.85
CA THR A 122 13.47 -6.71 -5.49
C THR A 122 11.96 -6.59 -5.48
N GLN A 123 11.35 -6.80 -6.64
CA GLN A 123 9.91 -6.75 -6.83
C GLN A 123 9.37 -8.05 -7.44
N ILE A 124 8.09 -8.32 -7.21
CA ILE A 124 7.34 -9.42 -7.84
C ILE A 124 6.47 -8.90 -9.00
N PRO A 125 6.00 -9.77 -9.92
CA PRO A 125 4.98 -9.40 -10.90
C PRO A 125 3.79 -8.72 -10.21
N GLY A 126 3.35 -7.59 -10.75
CA GLY A 126 2.41 -6.67 -10.07
C GLY A 126 3.07 -5.48 -9.39
N GLY A 127 4.41 -5.42 -9.32
CA GLY A 127 5.17 -4.25 -8.90
C GLY A 127 5.39 -4.12 -7.40
N GLU A 128 4.90 -5.06 -6.59
CA GLU A 128 5.11 -5.04 -5.15
C GLU A 128 6.60 -5.27 -4.81
N VAL A 129 7.15 -4.38 -3.97
CA VAL A 129 8.54 -4.42 -3.52
C VAL A 129 8.65 -5.26 -2.26
N ILE A 130 9.39 -6.35 -2.34
CA ILE A 130 9.57 -7.31 -1.24
C ILE A 130 10.87 -7.09 -0.46
N ASN A 131 11.92 -6.61 -1.12
CA ASN A 131 13.23 -6.39 -0.49
C ASN A 131 13.88 -5.09 -0.98
N VAL A 132 14.60 -4.41 -0.09
CA VAL A 132 15.38 -3.19 -0.38
C VAL A 132 16.77 -3.33 0.24
N GLU A 133 17.79 -3.19 -0.59
CA GLU A 133 19.20 -3.25 -0.22
C GLU A 133 19.84 -1.88 -0.48
N PHE A 134 20.42 -1.29 0.55
CA PHE A 134 21.19 -0.05 0.42
C PHE A 134 22.62 -0.40 -0.02
N MET A 135 23.02 0.12 -1.18
CA MET A 135 24.36 -0.09 -1.71
C MET A 135 25.29 1.03 -1.21
N SER A 136 25.53 2.05 -2.04
CA SER A 136 26.26 3.25 -1.66
C SER A 136 25.25 4.32 -1.28
N CYS A 137 24.95 4.44 0.01
CA CYS A 137 23.97 5.40 0.52
C CYS A 137 24.47 6.06 1.80
N PRO A 138 25.00 7.30 1.72
CA PRO A 138 25.50 8.04 2.88
C PRO A 138 24.39 8.70 3.73
N TYR A 139 23.11 8.45 3.41
CA TYR A 139 21.99 8.93 4.23
C TYR A 139 22.04 8.29 5.61
N ASP A 140 21.55 9.03 6.60
CA ASP A 140 21.38 8.55 7.97
C ASP A 140 20.26 7.49 8.05
N SER A 141 20.01 6.95 9.25
CA SER A 141 18.99 5.91 9.44
C SER A 141 17.59 6.40 9.06
N GLN A 142 17.27 7.65 9.36
CA GLN A 142 15.96 8.24 9.08
C GLN A 142 15.75 8.45 7.57
N GLY A 143 16.73 9.00 6.86
CA GLY A 143 16.71 9.17 5.42
C GLY A 143 16.60 7.84 4.68
N ARG A 144 17.32 6.80 5.14
CA ARG A 144 17.18 5.43 4.61
C ARG A 144 15.78 4.87 4.83
N GLU A 145 15.18 5.07 6.01
CA GLU A 145 13.81 4.64 6.29
C GLU A 145 12.80 5.33 5.36
N PHE A 146 12.99 6.62 5.06
CA PHE A 146 12.15 7.32 4.09
C PHE A 146 12.30 6.77 2.66
N VAL A 147 13.51 6.38 2.25
CA VAL A 147 13.74 5.74 0.95
C VAL A 147 13.05 4.36 0.88
N ASP A 148 13.21 3.51 1.90
CA ASP A 148 12.54 2.19 1.93
C ASP A 148 11.02 2.34 1.91
N ARG A 149 10.45 3.25 2.71
CA ARG A 149 9.01 3.56 2.69
C ARG A 149 8.56 4.06 1.33
N ALA A 150 9.31 4.93 0.67
CA ALA A 150 8.95 5.46 -0.64
C ALA A 150 8.81 4.35 -1.69
N LEU A 151 9.73 3.37 -1.68
CA LEU A 151 9.73 2.23 -2.59
C LEU A 151 8.57 1.25 -2.32
N ARG A 152 8.12 1.14 -1.06
CA ARG A 152 7.06 0.19 -0.66
C ARG A 152 5.66 0.79 -0.62
N LYS A 153 5.53 2.12 -0.56
CA LYS A 153 4.26 2.83 -0.35
C LYS A 153 3.22 2.53 -1.44
N THR A 154 3.65 2.33 -2.67
CA THR A 154 2.78 1.99 -3.80
C THR A 154 3.50 0.98 -4.67
N PRO A 155 2.81 -0.02 -5.24
CA PRO A 155 3.42 -0.93 -6.20
C PRO A 155 4.10 -0.17 -7.34
N MET A 156 5.29 -0.61 -7.72
CA MET A 156 6.01 -0.08 -8.87
C MET A 156 5.21 -0.33 -10.16
N PRO A 157 5.42 0.47 -11.20
CA PRO A 157 4.81 0.23 -12.50
C PRO A 157 5.06 -1.21 -12.98
N TYR A 158 4.04 -1.82 -13.57
CA TYR A 158 4.13 -3.19 -14.09
C TYR A 158 3.25 -3.34 -15.34
N SER A 159 2.02 -2.84 -15.28
CA SER A 159 1.11 -2.86 -16.43
C SER A 159 1.69 -2.08 -17.61
N GLY A 160 1.77 -2.72 -18.78
CA GLY A 160 2.38 -2.18 -19.98
C GLY A 160 3.91 -2.36 -20.07
N PHE A 161 4.56 -2.85 -19.02
CA PHE A 161 6.00 -3.11 -18.96
C PHE A 161 6.33 -4.60 -18.78
N GLU A 162 5.35 -5.50 -18.92
CA GLU A 162 5.50 -6.92 -18.61
C GLU A 162 6.63 -7.58 -19.41
N LYS A 163 6.83 -7.16 -20.66
CA LYS A 163 7.90 -7.68 -21.54
C LYS A 163 9.31 -7.29 -21.11
N VAL A 164 9.45 -6.16 -20.40
CA VAL A 164 10.74 -5.61 -19.93
C VAL A 164 10.85 -5.64 -18.41
N PHE A 165 10.03 -6.47 -17.76
CA PHE A 165 10.00 -6.57 -16.31
C PHE A 165 11.37 -6.95 -15.76
N LEU A 166 11.79 -6.20 -14.73
CA LEU A 166 13.04 -6.42 -14.02
C LEU A 166 12.72 -6.79 -12.57
N ARG A 167 13.06 -8.02 -12.16
CA ARG A 167 12.87 -8.45 -10.77
C ARG A 167 13.74 -7.68 -9.79
N LYS A 168 14.99 -7.38 -10.17
CA LYS A 168 15.94 -6.60 -9.38
C LYS A 168 16.22 -5.30 -10.11
N VAL A 169 15.99 -4.18 -9.45
CA VAL A 169 16.11 -2.84 -10.03
C VAL A 169 17.02 -2.00 -9.15
N GLU A 170 17.90 -1.23 -9.78
CA GLU A 170 18.75 -0.26 -9.12
C GLU A 170 18.21 1.16 -9.39
N LEU A 171 18.02 1.93 -8.33
CA LEU A 171 17.63 3.34 -8.40
C LEU A 171 18.60 4.17 -7.57
N THR A 172 18.74 5.44 -7.94
CA THR A 172 19.54 6.40 -7.20
C THR A 172 18.66 7.54 -6.75
N PHE A 173 18.60 7.75 -5.44
CA PHE A 173 17.92 8.88 -4.82
C PHE A 173 18.93 10.01 -4.63
N CYS A 174 18.50 11.24 -4.92
CA CYS A 174 19.30 12.43 -4.74
C CYS A 174 18.37 13.65 -4.69
N TYR A 175 18.72 14.64 -3.87
CA TYR A 175 17.93 15.84 -3.63
C TYR A 175 18.85 17.07 -3.63
N PRO A 176 18.43 18.23 -4.16
CA PRO A 176 17.30 18.42 -5.07
C PRO A 176 17.57 17.78 -6.44
N ARG A 177 16.53 17.21 -7.04
CA ARG A 177 16.66 16.33 -8.22
C ARG A 177 17.26 17.03 -9.43
N GLU A 178 16.92 18.30 -9.65
CA GLU A 178 17.37 19.07 -10.82
C GLU A 178 18.88 19.27 -10.83
N GLU A 179 19.49 19.31 -9.66
CA GLU A 179 20.92 19.54 -9.49
C GLU A 179 21.72 18.25 -9.56
N CYS A 180 21.12 17.11 -9.21
CA CYS A 180 21.77 15.80 -9.28
C CYS A 180 21.96 15.27 -10.71
N THR A 181 21.26 15.83 -11.68
CA THR A 181 21.40 15.47 -13.11
C THR A 181 22.33 16.39 -13.91
N ARG A 182 22.83 17.47 -13.28
CA ARG A 182 23.81 18.39 -13.89
C ARG A 182 25.23 17.83 -13.78
#